data_AF-A0A6F8VCQ3-F1
#
_entry.id   AF-A0A6F8VCQ3-F1
#
_cell.length_a   1.000
_cell.length_b   1.000
_cell.length_c   1.000
_cell.angle_alpha   90.00
_cell.angle_beta   90.00
_cell.angle_gamma   90.00
#
_symmetry.space_group_name_H-M   'P 1'
#
loop_
_entity.id
_entity.type
_entity.pdbx_description
1 polymer ?
#
loop_
_entity_poly.entity_id
_entity_poly.type
_entity_poly.pdbx_seq_one_letter_code
_entity_poly.pdbx_strand_id
1 'polypeptide(L)'
;MTKKWKLSLASVAAVFGLGIMFSSSVMANMPRHPDGTDFMPMRAIHDKLNLSEAQEKTWQALSQEGRTLRDGMRKEHEEMKAQLKQELDKSEPNFAAVAAKSDKLADERTGKMRHMRDEWIKFYDALTPAQKIIVRDEMKARLSKADKRWDRMKQRREKSGPN
;
A
#
# COMPACT_ATOMS: atom_id res chain seq x y z
N MET A 1 26.22 -51.50 -6.52
CA MET A 1 24.86 -51.32 -5.97
C MET A 1 24.94 -50.33 -4.83
N THR A 2 24.39 -49.11 -4.97
CA THR A 2 23.84 -48.32 -3.84
C THR A 2 23.11 -47.08 -4.37
N LYS A 3 21.78 -47.11 -4.22
CA LYS A 3 20.83 -46.01 -4.00
C LYS A 3 20.81 -44.81 -4.97
N LYS A 4 20.08 -44.99 -6.08
CA LYS A 4 19.33 -43.91 -6.73
C LYS A 4 18.13 -43.55 -5.86
N TRP A 5 18.09 -42.36 -5.28
CA TRP A 5 16.86 -41.82 -4.68
C TRP A 5 16.24 -40.83 -5.66
N LYS A 6 15.12 -41.26 -6.27
CA LYS A 6 14.14 -40.34 -6.83
C LYS A 6 13.38 -39.74 -5.65
N LEU A 7 13.43 -38.43 -5.46
CA LEU A 7 12.32 -37.71 -4.86
C LEU A 7 11.88 -36.59 -5.81
N SER A 8 10.64 -36.73 -6.24
CA SER A 8 9.82 -35.73 -6.86
C SER A 8 9.56 -34.60 -5.85
N LEU A 9 9.75 -33.35 -6.27
CA LEU A 9 9.10 -32.18 -5.70
C LEU A 9 8.32 -31.58 -6.89
N ALA A 10 7.10 -32.04 -7.16
CA ALA A 10 5.89 -31.64 -6.46
C ALA A 10 5.87 -30.12 -6.23
N SER A 11 5.28 -29.43 -7.21
CA SER A 11 4.60 -28.16 -7.14
C SER A 11 4.49 -27.51 -5.75
N VAL A 12 5.21 -26.41 -5.55
CA VAL A 12 4.72 -25.29 -4.72
C VAL A 12 4.82 -24.01 -5.56
N ALA A 13 4.09 -24.04 -6.68
CA ALA A 13 3.70 -22.87 -7.42
C ALA A 13 2.20 -22.67 -7.17
N ALA A 14 1.84 -22.28 -5.96
CA ALA A 14 0.55 -21.66 -5.63
C ALA A 14 0.56 -21.27 -4.15
N VAL A 15 -0.10 -20.15 -3.85
CA VAL A 15 -0.50 -19.71 -2.51
C VAL A 15 0.60 -19.00 -1.69
N PHE A 16 1.01 -17.81 -2.16
CA PHE A 16 1.22 -16.73 -1.20
C PHE A 16 -0.16 -16.30 -0.72
N GLY A 17 -0.39 -16.58 0.56
CA GLY A 17 -1.68 -16.68 1.21
C GLY A 17 -2.56 -15.44 1.14
N LEU A 18 -3.85 -15.72 1.05
CA LEU A 18 -4.96 -14.83 1.35
C LEU A 18 -4.89 -14.37 2.82
N GLY A 19 -4.27 -13.22 3.04
CA GLY A 19 -4.69 -12.22 4.03
C GLY A 19 -5.48 -11.12 3.29
N ILE A 20 -6.76 -11.41 3.06
CA ILE A 20 -7.83 -10.64 2.39
C ILE A 20 -7.79 -9.13 2.75
N MET A 21 -7.77 -8.09 1.90
CA MET A 21 -7.90 -7.83 0.45
C MET A 21 -6.70 -6.96 0.05
N PHE A 22 -5.97 -7.23 -1.03
CA PHE A 22 -6.46 -7.23 -2.40
C PHE A 22 -5.77 -8.35 -3.19
N SER A 23 -6.56 -9.15 -3.89
CA SER A 23 -6.10 -10.28 -4.69
C SER A 23 -5.08 -9.88 -5.76
N SER A 24 -4.00 -10.65 -5.82
CA SER A 24 -2.86 -10.49 -6.75
C SER A 24 -3.23 -10.60 -8.24
N SER A 25 -4.45 -10.99 -8.60
CA SER A 25 -4.88 -11.07 -10.01
C SER A 25 -5.57 -9.79 -10.50
N VAL A 26 -6.10 -8.96 -9.60
CA VAL A 26 -6.64 -7.63 -9.93
C VAL A 26 -5.57 -6.54 -9.65
N MET A 27 -4.65 -6.79 -8.72
CA MET A 27 -3.53 -5.89 -8.34
C MET A 27 -2.29 -5.94 -9.23
N ALA A 28 -2.04 -7.02 -9.98
CA ALA A 28 -0.84 -7.12 -10.83
C ALA A 28 -0.83 -6.11 -11.99
N ASN A 29 -1.99 -5.54 -12.33
CA ASN A 29 -2.16 -4.53 -13.39
C ASN A 29 -2.77 -3.22 -12.90
N MET A 30 -2.84 -3.02 -11.58
CA MET A 30 -3.08 -1.71 -11.01
C MET A 30 -1.79 -0.88 -11.12
N PRO A 31 -1.83 0.43 -11.45
CA PRO A 31 -0.66 1.28 -11.30
C PRO A 31 -0.26 1.19 -9.84
N ARG A 32 0.93 0.63 -9.59
CA ARG A 32 1.58 0.78 -8.31
C ARG A 32 1.73 2.28 -8.07
N HIS A 33 0.92 2.83 -7.17
CA HIS A 33 1.28 4.07 -6.50
C HIS A 33 2.54 3.74 -5.67
N PRO A 34 3.60 4.56 -5.73
CA PRO A 34 4.90 4.22 -5.15
C PRO A 34 4.91 3.96 -3.63
N ASP A 35 3.81 4.18 -2.92
CA ASP A 35 3.80 4.22 -1.45
C ASP A 35 2.55 3.63 -0.77
N GLY A 36 1.53 3.16 -1.50
CA GLY A 36 0.35 2.50 -0.92
C GLY A 36 -0.40 3.29 0.17
N THR A 37 -0.11 4.59 0.34
CA THR A 37 -0.54 5.42 1.49
C THR A 37 -1.18 6.73 1.11
N ASP A 38 -1.44 6.96 -0.17
CA ASP A 38 -2.17 8.17 -0.57
C ASP A 38 -3.68 7.98 -0.34
N PHE A 39 -4.07 7.68 0.90
CA PHE A 39 -5.46 7.70 1.33
C PHE A 39 -6.05 9.11 1.17
N MET A 40 -5.19 10.14 1.16
CA MET A 40 -5.46 11.46 0.59
C MET A 40 -4.15 12.21 0.33
N PRO A 41 -3.99 12.96 -0.80
CA PRO A 41 -3.08 14.09 -0.81
C PRO A 41 -3.65 15.21 0.08
N MET A 42 -3.56 15.00 1.40
CA MET A 42 -4.15 15.82 2.46
C MET A 42 -3.84 17.30 2.26
N ARG A 43 -2.62 17.61 1.81
CA ARG A 43 -2.14 18.97 1.60
C ARG A 43 -3.00 19.83 0.66
N ALA A 44 -3.60 19.24 -0.38
CA ALA A 44 -4.43 20.00 -1.33
C ALA A 44 -5.83 20.33 -0.79
N ILE A 45 -6.28 19.61 0.23
CA ILE A 45 -7.57 19.83 0.90
C ILE A 45 -7.39 20.80 2.06
N HIS A 46 -6.28 20.69 2.78
CA HIS A 46 -5.92 21.51 3.93
C HIS A 46 -6.29 22.99 3.78
N ASP A 47 -5.72 23.64 2.77
CA ASP A 47 -5.87 25.08 2.56
C ASP A 47 -7.30 25.48 2.21
N LYS A 48 -8.12 24.55 1.72
CA LYS A 48 -9.53 24.77 1.40
C LYS A 48 -10.45 24.60 2.61
N LEU A 49 -10.03 23.86 3.63
CA LEU A 49 -10.89 23.55 4.78
C LEU A 49 -11.02 24.71 5.77
N ASN A 50 -10.13 25.70 5.72
CA ASN A 50 -10.13 26.83 6.66
C ASN A 50 -10.30 26.32 8.11
N LEU A 51 -9.36 25.48 8.55
CA LEU A 51 -9.45 24.78 9.81
C LEU A 51 -9.41 25.76 11.00
N SER A 52 -10.17 25.46 12.05
CA SER A 52 -9.97 26.13 13.33
C SER A 52 -8.63 25.73 13.95
N GLU A 53 -8.13 26.51 14.91
CA GLU A 53 -6.85 26.21 15.58
C GLU A 53 -6.81 24.79 16.18
N ALA A 54 -7.91 24.34 16.80
CA ALA A 54 -8.00 22.99 17.34
C ALA A 54 -8.00 21.90 16.25
N GLN A 55 -8.68 22.15 15.11
CA GLN A 55 -8.68 21.25 13.97
C GLN A 55 -7.30 21.21 13.30
N GLU A 56 -6.62 22.35 13.20
CA GLU A 56 -5.28 22.51 12.65
C GLU A 56 -4.26 21.68 13.43
N LYS A 57 -4.28 21.78 14.77
CA LYS A 57 -3.41 20.98 15.63
C LYS A 57 -3.62 19.48 15.43
N THR A 58 -4.89 19.05 15.34
CA THR A 58 -5.24 17.65 15.09
C THR A 58 -4.74 17.20 13.70
N TRP A 59 -4.97 18.02 12.68
CA TRP A 59 -4.53 17.77 11.32
C TRP A 59 -3.00 17.61 11.23
N GLN A 60 -2.24 18.50 11.87
CA GLN A 60 -0.79 18.47 11.87
C GLN A 60 -0.26 17.21 12.55
N ALA A 61 -0.84 16.81 13.69
CA ALA A 61 -0.47 15.58 14.39
C ALA A 61 -0.68 14.34 13.51
N LEU A 62 -1.88 14.18 12.92
CA LEU A 62 -2.19 13.06 12.02
C LEU A 62 -1.31 13.06 10.76
N SER A 63 -1.03 14.24 10.22
CA SER A 63 -0.14 14.40 9.06
C SER A 63 1.30 13.99 9.38
N GLN A 64 1.81 14.34 10.57
CA GLN A 64 3.14 13.96 11.02
C GLN A 64 3.22 12.45 11.26
N GLU A 65 2.23 11.88 11.94
CA GLU A 65 2.18 10.44 12.19
C GLU A 65 2.11 9.65 10.87
N GLY A 66 1.31 10.11 9.90
CA GLY A 66 1.26 9.51 8.56
C GLY A 66 2.60 9.57 7.82
N ARG A 67 3.38 10.66 7.97
CA ARG A 67 4.74 10.75 7.41
C ARG A 67 5.68 9.75 8.07
N THR A 68 5.69 9.68 9.40
CA THR A 68 6.51 8.71 10.15
C THR A 68 6.18 7.28 9.76
N LEU A 69 4.91 6.95 9.59
CA LEU A 69 4.48 5.63 9.13
C LEU A 69 5.01 5.33 7.72
N ARG A 70 4.89 6.27 6.78
CA ARG A 70 5.43 6.14 5.42
C ARG A 70 6.94 5.94 5.42
N ASP A 71 7.68 6.74 6.18
CA ASP A 71 9.13 6.67 6.26
C ASP A 71 9.58 5.34 6.87
N GLY A 72 8.88 4.86 7.90
CA GLY A 72 9.09 3.54 8.49
C GLY A 72 8.90 2.42 7.46
N MET A 73 7.80 2.44 6.70
CA MET A 73 7.55 1.44 5.66
C MET A 73 8.58 1.49 4.52
N ARG A 74 9.05 2.68 4.15
CA ARG A 74 10.11 2.82 3.14
C ARG A 74 11.40 2.17 3.64
N LYS A 75 11.76 2.40 4.90
CA LYS A 75 12.91 1.77 5.53
C LYS A 75 12.77 0.25 5.59
N GLU A 76 11.61 -0.25 6.04
CA GLU A 76 11.29 -1.68 6.04
C GLU A 76 11.42 -2.31 4.65
N HIS A 77 10.98 -1.61 3.60
CA HIS A 77 11.12 -2.09 2.22
C HIS A 77 12.58 -2.19 1.77
N GLU A 78 13.41 -1.19 2.06
CA GLU A 78 14.84 -1.24 1.73
C GLU A 78 15.56 -2.34 2.51
N GLU A 79 15.21 -2.56 3.78
CA GLU A 79 15.75 -3.67 4.59
C GLU A 79 15.37 -5.04 4.01
N MET A 80 14.11 -5.22 3.59
CA MET A 80 13.66 -6.45 2.94
C MET A 80 14.36 -6.69 1.60
N LYS A 81 14.56 -5.63 0.81
CA LYS A 81 15.31 -5.70 -0.45
C LYS A 81 16.76 -6.10 -0.23
N ALA A 82 17.42 -5.55 0.80
CA ALA A 82 18.79 -5.91 1.16
C ALA A 82 18.90 -7.37 1.60
N GLN A 83 17.98 -7.86 2.43
CA GLN A 83 17.94 -9.27 2.85
C GLN A 83 17.68 -10.22 1.68
N LEU A 84 16.75 -9.88 0.78
CA LEU A 84 16.51 -10.68 -0.40
C LEU A 84 17.77 -10.78 -1.27
N LYS A 85 18.49 -9.67 -1.46
CA LYS A 85 19.76 -9.67 -2.19
C LYS A 85 20.79 -10.58 -1.53
N GLN A 86 20.92 -10.51 -0.20
CA GLN A 86 21.83 -11.36 0.55
C GLN A 86 21.48 -12.86 0.40
N GLU A 87 20.20 -13.23 0.44
CA GLU A 87 19.80 -14.63 0.22
C GLU A 87 20.10 -15.09 -1.21
N LEU A 88 19.93 -14.22 -2.21
CA LEU A 88 20.23 -14.53 -3.60
C LEU A 88 21.73 -14.76 -3.87
N ASP A 89 22.61 -14.21 -3.04
CA ASP A 89 24.06 -14.41 -3.15
C ASP A 89 24.54 -15.75 -2.53
N LYS A 90 23.65 -16.51 -1.87
CA LYS A 90 23.99 -17.81 -1.27
C LYS A 90 23.87 -18.94 -2.27
N SER A 91 24.67 -20.00 -2.08
CA SER A 91 24.54 -21.25 -2.83
C SER A 91 23.18 -21.94 -2.60
N GLU A 92 22.62 -21.80 -1.39
CA GLU A 92 21.30 -22.30 -1.01
C GLU A 92 20.49 -21.16 -0.34
N PRO A 93 19.71 -20.38 -1.12
CA PRO A 93 18.89 -19.29 -0.59
C PRO A 93 17.76 -19.77 0.31
N ASN A 94 17.48 -19.06 1.41
CA ASN A 94 16.34 -19.33 2.28
C ASN A 94 15.20 -18.33 2.06
N PHE A 95 14.40 -18.55 1.01
CA PHE A 95 13.24 -17.69 0.72
C PHE A 95 12.10 -17.83 1.74
N ALA A 96 12.00 -18.96 2.46
CA ALA A 96 10.98 -19.15 3.48
C ALA A 96 11.16 -18.16 4.65
N ALA A 97 12.41 -17.89 5.05
CA ALA A 97 12.70 -16.89 6.07
C ALA A 97 12.36 -15.46 5.62
N VAL A 98 12.65 -15.13 4.35
CA VAL A 98 12.31 -13.81 3.77
C VAL A 98 10.79 -13.63 3.71
N ALA A 99 10.06 -14.66 3.28
CA ALA A 99 8.59 -14.66 3.26
C ALA A 99 8.00 -14.47 4.66
N ALA A 100 8.44 -15.26 5.64
CA ALA A 100 7.94 -15.16 7.02
C ALA A 100 8.17 -13.76 7.62
N LYS A 101 9.32 -13.12 7.33
CA LYS A 101 9.56 -11.74 7.77
C LYS A 101 8.65 -10.74 7.05
N SER A 102 8.46 -10.91 5.74
CA SER A 102 7.55 -10.06 4.96
C SER A 102 6.12 -10.11 5.49
N ASP A 103 5.62 -11.31 5.80
CA ASP A 103 4.27 -11.52 6.32
C ASP A 103 4.09 -10.84 7.68
N LYS A 104 5.05 -11.03 8.60
CA LYS A 104 5.03 -10.35 9.90
C LYS A 104 4.97 -8.83 9.76
N LEU A 105 5.76 -8.25 8.85
CA LEU A 105 5.74 -6.81 8.58
C LEU A 105 4.41 -6.36 7.95
N ALA A 106 3.78 -7.20 7.12
CA ALA A 106 2.47 -6.90 6.55
C ALA A 106 1.36 -6.86 7.63
N ASP A 107 1.39 -7.80 8.57
CA ASP A 107 0.44 -7.84 9.69
C ASP A 107 0.58 -6.60 10.59
N GLU A 108 1.81 -6.25 10.96
CA GLU A 108 2.10 -5.05 11.76
C GLU A 108 1.65 -3.76 11.05
N ARG A 109 1.85 -3.66 9.73
CA ARG A 109 1.41 -2.53 8.93
C ARG A 109 -0.11 -2.42 8.87
N THR A 110 -0.81 -3.54 8.76
CA THR A 110 -2.28 -3.55 8.67
C THR A 110 -2.92 -2.91 9.90
N GLY A 111 -2.40 -3.19 11.10
CA GLY A 111 -2.86 -2.56 12.34
C GLY A 111 -2.66 -1.04 12.34
N LYS A 112 -1.45 -0.59 11.99
CA LYS A 112 -1.10 0.85 11.93
C LYS A 112 -1.95 1.61 10.91
N MET A 113 -2.16 1.02 9.72
CA MET A 113 -3.00 1.62 8.68
C MET A 113 -4.46 1.72 9.10
N ARG A 114 -4.98 0.70 9.78
CA ARG A 114 -6.33 0.73 10.33
C ARG A 114 -6.50 1.85 11.34
N HIS A 115 -5.56 1.95 12.30
CA HIS A 115 -5.58 3.02 13.30
C HIS A 115 -5.57 4.41 12.66
N MET A 116 -4.61 4.65 11.76
CA MET A 116 -4.50 5.92 11.03
C MET A 116 -5.80 6.29 10.30
N ARG A 117 -6.40 5.32 9.61
CA ARG A 117 -7.69 5.52 8.93
C ARG A 117 -8.78 5.92 9.92
N ASP A 118 -8.89 5.22 11.05
CA ASP A 118 -9.91 5.46 12.05
C ASP A 118 -9.73 6.86 12.69
N GLU A 119 -8.49 7.33 12.89
CA GLU A 119 -8.22 8.70 13.34
C GLU A 119 -8.60 9.76 12.30
N TRP A 120 -8.33 9.52 11.02
CA TRP A 120 -8.80 10.41 9.95
C TRP A 120 -10.32 10.47 9.83
N ILE A 121 -11.03 9.36 10.12
CA ILE A 121 -12.49 9.34 10.19
C ILE A 121 -12.98 10.21 11.36
N LYS A 122 -12.39 10.08 12.56
CA LYS A 122 -12.72 10.94 13.70
C LYS A 122 -12.49 12.42 13.40
N PHE A 123 -11.38 12.75 12.73
CA PHE A 123 -11.12 14.11 12.28
C PHE A 123 -12.23 14.62 11.34
N TYR A 124 -12.62 13.79 10.36
CA TYR A 124 -13.73 14.12 9.44
C TYR A 124 -15.04 14.35 10.19
N ASP A 125 -15.36 13.53 11.19
CA ASP A 125 -16.60 13.67 11.96
C ASP A 125 -16.67 14.99 12.73
N ALA A 126 -15.52 15.49 13.20
CA ALA A 126 -15.37 16.78 13.87
C ALA A 126 -15.37 18.01 12.92
N LEU A 127 -15.45 17.81 11.60
CA LEU A 127 -15.57 18.91 10.64
C LEU A 127 -16.98 19.50 10.63
N THR A 128 -17.06 20.80 10.33
CA THR A 128 -18.34 21.49 10.11
C THR A 128 -19.04 20.96 8.84
N PRO A 129 -20.36 21.13 8.69
CA PRO A 129 -21.07 20.75 7.47
C PRO A 129 -20.47 21.36 6.20
N ALA A 130 -20.04 22.63 6.25
CA ALA A 130 -19.40 23.30 5.12
C ALA A 130 -18.06 22.65 4.75
N GLN A 131 -17.23 22.33 5.74
CA GLN A 131 -15.95 21.62 5.54
C GLN A 131 -16.17 20.21 4.96
N LYS A 132 -17.18 19.47 5.44
CA LYS A 132 -17.53 18.13 4.93
C LYS A 132 -17.90 18.15 3.45
N ILE A 133 -18.59 19.20 2.97
CA ILE A 133 -18.89 19.39 1.54
C ILE A 133 -17.60 19.50 0.72
N ILE A 134 -16.62 20.27 1.20
CA ILE A 134 -15.31 20.44 0.53
C ILE A 134 -14.59 19.10 0.43
N VAL A 135 -14.57 18.33 1.53
CA VAL A 135 -13.97 16.98 1.54
C VAL A 135 -14.65 16.08 0.51
N ARG A 136 -15.99 16.02 0.50
CA ARG A 136 -16.77 15.22 -0.46
C ARG A 136 -16.43 15.56 -1.90
N ASP A 137 -16.37 16.85 -2.22
CA ASP A 137 -16.16 17.29 -3.60
C ASP A 137 -14.73 17.03 -4.08
N GLU A 138 -13.73 17.18 -3.21
CA GLU A 138 -12.37 16.75 -3.55
C GLU A 138 -12.27 15.22 -3.71
N MET A 139 -12.95 14.42 -2.87
CA MET A 139 -12.98 12.96 -3.04
C MET A 139 -13.56 12.58 -4.41
N LYS A 140 -14.68 13.20 -4.82
CA LYS A 140 -15.25 13.00 -6.17
C LYS A 140 -14.28 13.36 -7.28
N ALA A 141 -13.61 14.52 -7.16
CA ALA A 141 -12.64 14.96 -8.15
C ALA A 141 -11.47 13.97 -8.29
N ARG A 142 -11.04 13.36 -7.18
CA ARG A 142 -9.98 12.35 -7.17
C ARG A 142 -10.41 11.03 -7.80
N LEU A 143 -11.61 10.55 -7.50
CA LEU A 143 -12.15 9.35 -8.14
C LEU A 143 -12.19 9.53 -9.65
N SER A 144 -12.72 10.66 -10.14
CA SER A 144 -12.71 11.00 -11.57
C SER A 144 -11.29 11.02 -12.18
N LYS A 145 -10.30 11.59 -11.48
CA LYS A 145 -8.90 11.56 -11.92
C LYS A 145 -8.31 10.14 -11.94
N ALA A 146 -8.69 9.31 -10.96
CA ALA A 146 -8.28 7.92 -10.90
C ALA A 146 -8.86 7.15 -12.08
N ASP A 147 -10.16 7.27 -12.35
CA ASP A 147 -10.85 6.62 -13.49
C ASP A 147 -10.17 6.97 -14.81
N LYS A 148 -9.91 8.26 -15.06
CA LYS A 148 -9.17 8.69 -16.25
C LYS A 148 -7.77 8.10 -16.34
N ARG A 149 -7.10 7.89 -15.21
CA ARG A 149 -5.79 7.22 -15.18
C ARG A 149 -5.94 5.75 -15.54
N TRP A 150 -6.95 5.06 -14.98
CA TRP A 150 -7.30 3.68 -15.30
C TRP A 150 -7.52 3.48 -16.79
N ASP A 151 -8.36 4.32 -17.40
CA ASP A 151 -8.66 4.25 -18.84
C ASP A 151 -7.41 4.40 -19.70
N ARG A 152 -6.55 5.38 -19.37
CA ARG A 152 -5.29 5.58 -20.10
C ARG A 152 -4.39 4.35 -20.01
N MET A 153 -4.30 3.69 -18.87
CA MET A 153 -3.48 2.47 -18.74
C MET A 153 -4.09 1.30 -19.50
N LYS A 154 -5.42 1.16 -19.48
CA LYS A 154 -6.12 0.14 -20.27
C LYS A 154 -5.81 0.31 -21.76
N GLN A 155 -5.95 1.53 -22.27
CA GLN A 155 -5.60 1.88 -23.66
C GLN A 155 -4.13 1.61 -23.99
N ARG A 156 -3.20 1.91 -23.07
CA ARG A 156 -1.77 1.60 -23.26
C ARG A 156 -1.51 0.11 -23.36
N ARG A 157 -2.14 -0.69 -22.50
CA ARG A 157 -2.02 -2.16 -22.51
C ARG A 157 -2.60 -2.77 -23.78
N GLU A 158 -3.72 -2.25 -24.27
CA GLU A 158 -4.33 -2.67 -25.54
C GLU A 158 -3.44 -2.31 -26.74
N LYS A 159 -2.82 -1.12 -26.74
CA LYS A 159 -1.87 -0.70 -27.79
C LYS A 159 -0.51 -1.42 -27.75
N SER A 160 -0.14 -2.02 -26.62
CA SER A 160 1.13 -2.74 -26.44
C SER A 160 0.96 -4.27 -26.45
N GLY A 161 -0.19 -4.80 -26.85
CA GLY A 161 -0.39 -6.23 -27.11
C GLY A 161 0.46 -6.71 -28.29
N PRO A 162 0.87 -7.99 -28.34
CA PRO A 162 1.96 -8.45 -29.19
C PRO A 162 1.61 -8.34 -30.69
N ASN A 163 2.54 -7.77 -31.47
CA ASN A 163 2.70 -8.06 -32.89
C ASN A 163 3.38 -9.42 -33.04
#